data_AF-A0A4Z1CF37-F1
#
_entry.id   AF-A0A4Z1CF37-F1
#
_cell.length_a   1.000
_cell.length_b   1.000
_cell.length_c   1.000
_cell.angle_alpha   90.00
_cell.angle_beta   90.00
_cell.angle_gamma   90.00
#
_symmetry.space_group_name_H-M   'P 1'
#
loop_
_entity.id
_entity.type
_entity.pdbx_description
1 polymer ?
#
loop_
_entity_poly.entity_id
_entity_poly.type
_entity_poly.pdbx_seq_one_letter_code
_entity_poly.pdbx_strand_id
1 'polypeptide(L)'
;MTGAMLSFLDWFDRRTSGMGLVIGALFVAGSLTPSLIPRSPEIQGILAGFCFAAGYGVTVLAEALWHYLHLPRLTTRQARWVVPPLGGVALVVVTVFLLRSAEWQNDIRAAMQLPATEGVAPLVVAAWGMGVAAALLIGFKLLAALGRYASRRIAQVLPPRQAYVLGIAVTALLAYQIASGVLVRGMVRSIDRSAQALDDLVPADQVAPGQPWQTGSPASLLAWQDLGREGRAFVSQAPSP
;
A
#
# COMPACT_ATOMS: atom_id res chain seq x y z
N MET A 1 -11.18 -24.78 -18.18
CA MET A 1 -11.15 -24.12 -16.86
C MET A 1 -11.43 -25.20 -15.81
N THR A 2 -10.44 -25.54 -14.97
CA THR A 2 -10.46 -26.71 -14.08
C THR A 2 -11.32 -26.49 -12.83
N GLY A 3 -11.94 -27.54 -12.29
CA GLY A 3 -12.84 -27.45 -11.11
C GLY A 3 -12.20 -26.84 -9.85
N ALA A 4 -10.88 -26.88 -9.73
CA ALA A 4 -10.14 -26.19 -8.67
C ALA A 4 -10.17 -24.65 -8.80
N MET A 5 -10.25 -24.12 -10.03
CA MET A 5 -10.36 -22.68 -10.27
C MET A 5 -11.77 -22.17 -9.93
N LEU A 6 -12.79 -22.97 -10.22
CA LEU A 6 -14.18 -22.67 -9.83
C LEU A 6 -14.35 -22.71 -8.30
N SER A 7 -13.75 -23.67 -7.60
CA SER A 7 -13.84 -23.72 -6.13
C SER A 7 -13.09 -22.57 -5.43
N PHE A 8 -11.98 -22.13 -6.01
CA PHE A 8 -11.24 -20.96 -5.52
C PHE A 8 -12.06 -19.66 -5.72
N LEU A 9 -12.66 -19.48 -6.90
CA LEU A 9 -13.53 -18.33 -7.19
C LEU A 9 -14.77 -18.30 -6.30
N ASP A 10 -15.42 -19.44 -6.07
CA ASP A 10 -16.56 -19.56 -5.15
C ASP A 10 -16.18 -19.24 -3.69
N TRP A 11 -15.01 -19.70 -3.25
CA TRP A 11 -14.49 -19.37 -1.92
C TRP A 11 -14.17 -17.88 -1.79
N PHE A 12 -13.67 -17.27 -2.86
CA PHE A 12 -13.40 -15.85 -2.92
C PHE A 12 -14.72 -15.07 -2.86
N ASP A 13 -15.67 -15.36 -3.73
CA ASP A 13 -16.90 -14.59 -3.91
C ASP A 13 -17.82 -14.63 -2.67
N ARG A 14 -18.00 -15.80 -2.05
CA ARG A 14 -18.85 -15.96 -0.85
C ARG A 14 -18.37 -15.18 0.37
N ARG A 15 -17.14 -14.65 0.35
CA ARG A 15 -16.50 -13.95 1.47
C ARG A 15 -16.14 -12.50 1.16
N THR A 16 -16.54 -11.98 0.01
CA THR A 16 -16.32 -10.59 -0.37
C THR A 16 -17.47 -9.72 0.10
N SER A 17 -17.17 -8.67 0.87
CA SER A 17 -18.17 -7.67 1.23
C SER A 17 -18.34 -6.71 0.05
N GLY A 18 -19.56 -6.64 -0.50
CA GLY A 18 -19.87 -5.72 -1.59
C GLY A 18 -19.72 -4.25 -1.17
N MET A 19 -20.15 -3.90 0.05
CA MET A 19 -19.91 -2.55 0.60
C MET A 19 -18.41 -2.30 0.81
N GLY A 20 -17.65 -3.32 1.23
CA GLY A 20 -16.19 -3.22 1.31
C GLY A 20 -15.54 -2.88 -0.03
N LEU A 21 -16.03 -3.44 -1.15
CA LEU A 21 -15.55 -3.09 -2.48
C LEU A 21 -15.88 -1.64 -2.86
N VAL A 22 -17.10 -1.18 -2.55
CA VAL A 22 -17.53 0.21 -2.80
C VAL A 22 -16.65 1.19 -2.03
N ILE A 23 -16.52 1.02 -0.72
CA ILE A 23 -15.74 1.94 0.13
C ILE A 23 -14.24 1.84 -0.20
N GLY A 24 -13.73 0.64 -0.47
CA GLY A 24 -12.36 0.45 -0.95
C GLY A 24 -12.09 1.22 -2.25
N ALA A 25 -13.02 1.17 -3.21
CA ALA A 25 -12.92 1.94 -4.45
C ALA A 25 -12.92 3.46 -4.19
N LEU A 26 -13.75 3.96 -3.27
CA LEU A 26 -13.74 5.38 -2.92
C LEU A 26 -12.42 5.82 -2.28
N PHE A 27 -11.76 4.95 -1.50
CA PHE A 27 -10.42 5.21 -0.96
C PHE A 27 -9.36 5.29 -2.08
N VAL A 28 -9.50 4.51 -3.16
CA VAL A 28 -8.65 4.64 -4.36
C VAL A 28 -8.83 6.02 -4.98
N ALA A 29 -10.08 6.48 -5.16
CA ALA A 29 -10.33 7.81 -5.69
C ALA A 29 -9.69 8.90 -4.80
N GLY A 30 -9.81 8.77 -3.47
CA GLY A 30 -9.13 9.66 -2.52
C GLY A 30 -7.61 9.64 -2.62
N SER A 31 -7.00 8.50 -2.96
CA SER A 31 -5.54 8.38 -3.16
C SER A 31 -5.05 9.08 -4.44
N LEU A 32 -5.92 9.18 -5.44
CA LEU A 32 -5.63 9.79 -6.76
C LEU A 32 -5.74 11.32 -6.77
N THR A 33 -6.07 11.94 -5.64
CA THR A 33 -6.11 13.40 -5.52
C THR A 33 -4.73 14.02 -5.76
N PRO A 34 -4.68 15.25 -6.32
CA PRO A 34 -3.42 15.91 -6.66
C PRO A 34 -2.47 16.02 -5.45
N SER A 35 -1.20 15.69 -5.69
CA SER A 35 -0.12 15.69 -4.71
C SER A 35 1.00 16.60 -5.19
N LEU A 36 1.50 17.51 -4.34
CA LEU A 36 2.58 18.45 -4.68
C LEU A 36 3.92 17.78 -5.00
N ILE A 37 4.08 16.49 -4.66
CA ILE A 37 5.26 15.70 -5.00
C ILE A 37 4.99 14.92 -6.29
N PRO A 38 5.80 15.12 -7.36
CA PRO A 38 5.72 14.32 -8.58
C PRO A 38 6.03 12.85 -8.25
N ARG A 39 5.04 11.97 -8.42
CA ARG A 39 5.24 10.53 -8.18
C ARG A 39 5.31 9.78 -9.50
N SER A 40 6.04 8.67 -9.49
CA SER A 40 6.00 7.74 -10.63
C SER A 40 4.66 6.99 -10.63
N PRO A 41 4.15 6.58 -11.82
CA PRO A 41 2.88 5.85 -11.93
C PRO A 41 2.84 4.55 -11.11
N GLU A 42 3.97 3.86 -10.97
CA GLU A 42 4.09 2.61 -10.22
C GLU A 42 3.86 2.84 -8.72
N ILE A 43 4.51 3.85 -8.14
CA ILE A 43 4.35 4.19 -6.72
C ILE A 43 2.91 4.61 -6.43
N GLN A 44 2.30 5.38 -7.33
CA GLN A 44 0.90 5.79 -7.19
C GLN A 44 -0.05 4.59 -7.27
N GLY A 45 0.18 3.64 -8.18
CA GLY A 45 -0.59 2.41 -8.25
C GLY A 45 -0.46 1.56 -6.98
N ILE A 46 0.76 1.39 -6.47
CA ILE A 46 1.00 0.67 -5.22
C ILE A 46 0.23 1.33 -4.06
N LEU A 47 0.31 2.65 -3.92
CA LEU A 47 -0.41 3.39 -2.89
C LEU A 47 -1.93 3.23 -3.04
N ALA A 48 -2.46 3.32 -4.26
CA ALA A 48 -3.88 3.10 -4.53
C ALA A 48 -4.33 1.71 -4.07
N GLY A 49 -3.54 0.67 -4.32
CA GLY A 49 -3.82 -0.69 -3.85
C GLY A 49 -3.84 -0.82 -2.33
N PHE A 50 -2.94 -0.15 -1.62
CA PHE A 50 -2.96 -0.08 -0.15
C PHE A 50 -4.18 0.67 0.37
N CYS A 51 -4.53 1.82 -0.22
CA CYS A 51 -5.72 2.59 0.14
C CYS A 51 -6.99 1.76 -0.05
N PHE A 52 -7.10 1.02 -1.16
CA PHE A 52 -8.19 0.09 -1.41
C PHE A 52 -8.31 -0.96 -0.29
N ALA A 53 -7.20 -1.64 0.02
CA ALA A 53 -7.18 -2.69 1.05
C ALA A 53 -7.54 -2.14 2.44
N ALA A 54 -7.09 -0.92 2.76
CA ALA A 54 -7.43 -0.23 4.00
C ALA A 54 -8.93 0.09 4.06
N GLY A 55 -9.50 0.71 3.02
CA GLY A 55 -10.94 1.02 2.95
C GLY A 55 -11.81 -0.23 3.03
N TYR A 56 -11.42 -1.30 2.32
CA TYR A 56 -12.08 -2.60 2.41
C TYR A 56 -12.01 -3.17 3.83
N GLY A 57 -10.82 -3.19 4.43
CA GLY A 57 -10.59 -3.73 5.77
C GLY A 57 -11.38 -2.99 6.86
N VAL A 58 -11.37 -1.65 6.84
CA VAL A 58 -12.16 -0.82 7.75
C VAL A 58 -13.65 -1.13 7.61
N THR A 59 -14.15 -1.29 6.39
CA THR A 59 -15.56 -1.61 6.15
C THR A 59 -15.94 -2.98 6.70
N VAL A 60 -15.10 -4.00 6.49
CA VAL A 60 -15.34 -5.34 7.05
C VAL A 60 -15.31 -5.32 8.58
N LEU A 61 -14.41 -4.57 9.19
CA LEU A 61 -14.36 -4.39 10.64
C LEU A 61 -15.60 -3.67 11.17
N ALA A 62 -16.05 -2.62 10.48
CA ALA A 62 -17.28 -1.91 10.80
C ALA A 62 -18.51 -2.82 10.70
N GLU A 63 -18.61 -3.64 9.64
CA GLU A 63 -19.67 -4.65 9.49
C GLU A 63 -19.64 -5.70 10.60
N ALA A 64 -18.44 -6.15 11.00
CA ALA A 64 -18.28 -7.09 12.11
C ALA A 64 -18.70 -6.48 13.46
N LEU A 65 -18.36 -5.22 13.71
CA LEU A 65 -18.79 -4.49 14.89
C LEU A 65 -20.32 -4.25 14.88
N TRP A 66 -20.87 -3.86 13.73
CA TRP A 66 -22.31 -3.71 13.52
C TRP A 66 -23.04 -5.03 13.78
N HIS A 67 -22.44 -6.15 13.39
CA HIS A 67 -22.95 -7.48 13.68
C HIS A 67 -22.94 -7.77 15.19
N TYR A 68 -21.83 -7.46 15.86
CA TYR A 68 -21.68 -7.66 17.30
C TYR A 68 -22.68 -6.84 18.13
N LEU A 69 -23.00 -5.62 17.68
CA LEU A 69 -23.99 -4.73 18.30
C LEU A 69 -25.44 -5.10 17.99
N HIS A 70 -25.70 -6.17 17.22
CA HIS A 70 -27.04 -6.62 16.81
C HIS A 70 -27.90 -5.53 16.13
N LEU A 71 -27.24 -4.57 15.45
CA LEU A 71 -27.93 -3.49 14.76
C LEU A 71 -28.68 -3.99 13.52
N PRO A 72 -29.78 -3.30 13.11
CA PRO A 72 -30.59 -3.70 11.97
C PRO A 72 -29.75 -3.73 10.68
N ARG A 73 -30.01 -4.73 9.85
CA ARG A 73 -29.27 -4.97 8.60
C ARG A 73 -30.18 -4.88 7.41
N LEU A 74 -29.59 -4.49 6.29
CA LEU A 74 -30.24 -4.67 5.00
C LEU A 74 -30.48 -6.16 4.78
N THR A 75 -31.71 -6.50 4.43
CA THR A 75 -32.04 -7.86 4.02
C THR A 75 -31.25 -8.23 2.76
N THR A 76 -30.97 -9.52 2.55
CA THR A 76 -30.25 -10.00 1.36
C THR A 76 -30.88 -9.50 0.07
N ARG A 77 -32.22 -9.33 0.04
CA ARG A 77 -32.95 -8.74 -1.09
C ARG A 77 -32.60 -7.27 -1.27
N GLN A 78 -32.66 -6.45 -0.21
CA GLN A 78 -32.29 -5.03 -0.28
C GLN A 78 -30.83 -4.83 -0.69
N ALA A 79 -29.90 -5.60 -0.12
CA ALA A 79 -28.48 -5.50 -0.45
C ALA A 79 -28.21 -5.78 -1.95
N ARG A 80 -28.92 -6.75 -2.55
CA ARG A 80 -28.82 -7.05 -3.99
C ARG A 80 -29.28 -5.90 -4.90
N TRP A 81 -30.15 -5.02 -4.42
CA TRP A 81 -30.62 -3.87 -5.19
C TRP A 81 -29.81 -2.60 -4.91
N VAL A 82 -29.25 -2.45 -3.71
CA VAL A 82 -28.54 -1.23 -3.28
C VAL A 82 -27.05 -1.28 -3.60
N VAL A 83 -26.39 -2.43 -3.41
CA VAL A 83 -24.93 -2.53 -3.54
C VAL A 83 -24.44 -2.42 -4.98
N PRO A 84 -25.05 -3.08 -6.00
CA PRO A 84 -24.61 -2.95 -7.38
C PRO A 84 -24.62 -1.51 -7.94
N PRO A 85 -25.68 -0.69 -7.78
CA PRO A 85 -25.65 0.69 -8.27
C PRO A 85 -24.61 1.54 -7.52
N LEU A 86 -24.42 1.35 -6.21
CA LEU A 86 -23.33 2.01 -5.48
C LEU A 86 -21.96 1.60 -6.01
N GLY A 87 -21.77 0.33 -6.35
CA GLY A 87 -20.57 -0.17 -7.03
C GLY A 87 -20.35 0.49 -8.39
N GLY A 88 -21.42 0.65 -9.18
CA GLY A 88 -21.37 1.38 -10.45
C GLY A 88 -20.94 2.84 -10.27
N VAL A 89 -21.52 3.55 -9.29
CA VAL A 89 -21.13 4.93 -8.98
C VAL A 89 -19.67 5.00 -8.54
N ALA A 90 -19.24 4.13 -7.63
CA ALA A 90 -17.85 4.11 -7.17
C ALA A 90 -16.86 3.81 -8.31
N LEU A 91 -17.22 2.90 -9.22
CA LEU A 91 -16.42 2.61 -10.41
C LEU A 91 -16.27 3.85 -11.30
N VAL A 92 -17.38 4.54 -11.59
CA VAL A 92 -17.34 5.80 -12.37
C VAL A 92 -16.45 6.83 -11.71
N VAL A 93 -16.58 7.03 -10.38
CA VAL A 93 -15.75 7.97 -9.63
C VAL A 93 -14.26 7.62 -9.75
N VAL A 94 -13.90 6.34 -9.54
CA VAL A 94 -12.51 5.89 -9.67
C VAL A 94 -11.98 6.09 -11.09
N THR A 95 -12.76 5.73 -12.11
CA THR A 95 -12.35 5.91 -13.52
C THR A 95 -12.11 7.38 -13.85
N VAL A 96 -13.00 8.29 -13.43
CA VAL A 96 -12.84 9.73 -13.65
C VAL A 96 -11.58 10.25 -12.95
N PHE A 97 -11.38 9.90 -11.68
CA PHE A 97 -10.20 10.34 -10.92
C PHE A 97 -8.91 9.77 -11.50
N LEU A 98 -8.91 8.52 -11.96
CA LEU A 98 -7.75 7.90 -12.57
C LEU A 98 -7.35 8.59 -13.87
N LEU A 99 -8.31 8.92 -14.73
CA LEU A 99 -8.05 9.64 -15.99
C LEU A 99 -7.54 11.06 -15.72
N ARG A 100 -8.16 11.78 -14.78
CA ARG A 100 -7.75 13.14 -14.40
C ARG A 100 -6.43 13.20 -13.65
N SER A 101 -6.04 12.12 -12.97
CA SER A 101 -4.79 12.08 -12.19
C SER A 101 -3.55 12.35 -13.05
N ALA A 102 -3.54 11.90 -14.32
CA ALA A 102 -2.43 12.15 -15.23
C ALA A 102 -2.31 13.63 -15.61
N GLU A 103 -3.43 14.30 -15.85
CA GLU A 103 -3.47 15.74 -16.14
C GLU A 103 -2.97 16.55 -14.95
N TRP A 104 -3.51 16.27 -13.75
CA TRP A 104 -3.07 16.93 -12.51
C TRP A 104 -1.57 16.73 -12.23
N GLN A 105 -1.03 15.55 -12.54
CA GLN A 105 0.39 15.27 -12.40
C GLN A 105 1.24 16.04 -13.42
N ASN A 106 0.74 16.21 -14.65
CA ASN A 106 1.40 16.98 -15.68
C ASN A 106 1.40 18.48 -15.38
N ASP A 107 0.33 19.01 -14.78
CA ASP A 107 0.26 20.41 -14.33
C ASP A 107 1.35 20.72 -13.30
N ILE A 108 1.56 19.81 -12.33
CA ILE A 108 2.60 19.97 -11.29
C ILE A 108 4.00 19.79 -11.88
N ARG A 109 4.19 18.83 -12.79
CA ARG A 109 5.47 18.66 -13.49
C ARG A 109 5.81 19.90 -14.33
N ALA A 110 4.83 20.49 -15.02
CA ALA A 110 5.02 21.72 -15.77
C ALA A 110 5.43 22.89 -14.84
N ALA A 111 4.78 23.02 -13.68
CA ALA A 111 5.15 24.01 -12.67
C ALA A 111 6.58 23.81 -12.11
N MET A 112 7.05 22.56 -12.07
CA MET A 112 8.41 22.19 -11.66
C MET A 112 9.41 22.11 -12.83
N GLN A 113 9.03 22.52 -14.04
CA GLN A 113 9.87 22.47 -15.25
C GLN A 113 10.38 21.04 -15.58
N LEU A 114 9.57 20.03 -15.26
CA LEU A 114 9.83 18.62 -15.54
C LEU A 114 9.12 18.19 -16.83
N PRO A 115 9.65 17.19 -17.57
CA PRO A 115 8.98 16.64 -18.74
C PRO A 115 7.65 15.98 -18.37
N ALA A 116 6.66 16.11 -19.26
CA ALA A 116 5.35 15.50 -19.08
C ALA A 116 5.44 13.96 -19.01
N THR A 117 4.53 13.35 -18.26
CA THR A 117 4.44 11.88 -18.17
C THR A 117 3.67 11.34 -19.37
N GLU A 118 4.10 10.18 -19.88
CA GLU A 118 3.48 9.49 -21.00
C GLU A 118 2.00 9.12 -20.73
N GLY A 119 1.19 9.07 -21.80
CA GLY A 119 -0.26 8.79 -21.72
C GLY A 119 -0.64 7.40 -21.17
N VAL A 120 0.32 6.50 -20.97
CA VAL A 120 0.10 5.17 -20.38
C VAL A 120 0.04 5.18 -18.85
N ALA A 121 0.35 6.30 -18.19
CA ALA A 121 0.38 6.40 -16.73
C ALA A 121 -0.90 5.90 -16.02
N PRO A 122 -2.13 6.23 -16.46
CA PRO A 122 -3.35 5.71 -15.83
C PRO A 122 -3.47 4.18 -15.87
N LEU A 123 -3.03 3.55 -16.96
CA LEU A 123 -3.05 2.08 -17.11
C LEU A 123 -2.04 1.42 -16.18
N VAL A 124 -0.84 2.01 -16.04
CA VAL A 124 0.19 1.53 -15.12
C VAL A 124 -0.29 1.63 -13.67
N VAL A 125 -0.90 2.76 -13.30
CA VAL A 125 -1.50 2.97 -11.97
C VAL A 125 -2.58 1.93 -11.70
N ALA A 126 -3.47 1.68 -12.66
CA ALA A 126 -4.53 0.68 -12.53
C ALA A 126 -3.98 -0.74 -12.39
N ALA A 127 -2.99 -1.11 -13.21
CA ALA A 127 -2.38 -2.45 -13.18
C ALA A 127 -1.70 -2.73 -11.83
N TRP A 128 -0.85 -1.81 -11.37
CA TRP A 128 -0.21 -1.92 -10.05
C TRP A 128 -1.23 -1.87 -8.91
N GLY A 129 -2.21 -0.96 -8.97
CA GLY A 129 -3.25 -0.85 -7.97
C GLY A 129 -4.09 -2.12 -7.83
N MET A 130 -4.53 -2.70 -8.95
CA MET A 130 -5.24 -3.98 -8.96
C MET A 130 -4.35 -5.11 -8.44
N GLY A 131 -3.09 -5.19 -8.87
CA GLY A 131 -2.15 -6.21 -8.43
C GLY A 131 -1.92 -6.18 -6.92
N VAL A 132 -1.63 -5.01 -6.35
CA VAL A 132 -1.41 -4.82 -4.91
C VAL A 132 -2.71 -5.08 -4.12
N ALA A 133 -3.84 -4.53 -4.56
CA ALA A 133 -5.13 -4.75 -3.91
C ALA A 133 -5.49 -6.25 -3.88
N ALA A 134 -5.33 -6.96 -4.99
CA ALA A 134 -5.60 -8.39 -5.09
C ALA A 134 -4.67 -9.19 -4.17
N ALA A 135 -3.36 -8.91 -4.21
CA ALA A 135 -2.38 -9.58 -3.36
C ALA A 135 -2.71 -9.42 -1.86
N LEU A 136 -3.02 -8.18 -1.43
CA LEU A 136 -3.40 -7.90 -0.04
C LEU A 136 -4.70 -8.59 0.34
N LEU A 137 -5.76 -8.50 -0.48
CA LEU A 137 -7.04 -9.15 -0.19
C LEU A 137 -6.90 -10.67 -0.09
N ILE A 138 -6.18 -11.29 -1.02
CA ILE A 138 -5.93 -12.73 -0.99
C ILE A 138 -5.15 -13.09 0.27
N GLY A 139 -4.07 -12.35 0.58
CA GLY A 139 -3.27 -12.54 1.79
C GLY A 139 -4.12 -12.48 3.07
N PHE A 140 -4.95 -11.44 3.22
CA PHE A 140 -5.84 -11.31 4.38
C PHE A 140 -6.88 -12.43 4.45
N LYS A 141 -7.46 -12.85 3.32
CA LYS A 141 -8.44 -13.95 3.29
C LYS A 141 -7.82 -15.29 3.64
N LEU A 142 -6.60 -15.56 3.19
CA LEU A 142 -5.82 -16.75 3.55
C LEU A 142 -5.50 -16.75 5.04
N LEU A 143 -5.06 -15.62 5.58
CA LEU A 143 -4.76 -15.47 7.00
C LEU A 143 -6.01 -15.67 7.87
N ALA A 144 -7.14 -15.09 7.48
CA ALA A 144 -8.43 -15.31 8.14
C ALA A 144 -8.90 -16.77 8.03
N ALA A 145 -8.58 -17.47 6.93
CA ALA A 145 -8.88 -18.89 6.79
C ALA A 145 -8.02 -19.76 7.70
N LEU A 146 -6.73 -19.46 7.81
CA LEU A 146 -5.82 -20.11 8.74
C LEU A 146 -6.28 -19.92 10.19
N GLY A 147 -6.69 -18.70 10.55
CA GLY A 147 -7.25 -18.38 11.87
C GLY A 147 -8.49 -19.18 12.22
N ARG A 148 -9.43 -19.26 11.27
CA ARG A 148 -10.64 -20.09 11.41
C ARG A 148 -10.31 -21.57 11.51
N TYR A 149 -9.33 -22.05 10.75
CA TYR A 149 -8.86 -23.43 10.82
C TYR A 149 -8.25 -23.74 12.19
N ALA A 150 -7.36 -22.89 12.68
CA ALA A 150 -6.75 -23.01 14.01
C ALA A 150 -7.82 -22.99 15.11
N SER A 151 -8.75 -22.03 15.06
CA SER A 151 -9.87 -21.93 16.00
C SER A 151 -10.71 -23.20 16.04
N ARG A 152 -11.03 -23.80 14.88
CA ARG A 152 -11.78 -25.07 14.80
C ARG A 152 -11.02 -26.24 15.40
N ARG A 153 -9.70 -26.30 15.24
CA ARG A 153 -8.86 -27.33 15.86
C ARG A 153 -8.79 -27.16 17.38
N ILE A 154 -8.65 -25.92 17.85
CA ILE A 154 -8.63 -25.59 19.28
C ILE A 154 -10.00 -25.87 19.93
N ALA A 155 -11.11 -25.63 19.22
CA ALA A 155 -12.45 -25.92 19.68
C ALA A 155 -12.73 -27.42 19.91
N GLN A 156 -11.83 -28.32 19.49
CA GLN A 156 -11.90 -29.75 19.84
C GLN A 156 -11.51 -29.99 21.30
N VAL A 157 -10.78 -29.06 21.93
CA VAL A 157 -10.25 -29.18 23.30
C VAL A 157 -10.84 -28.14 24.24
N LEU A 158 -11.15 -26.94 23.74
CA LEU A 158 -11.63 -25.81 24.54
C LEU A 158 -13.06 -25.37 24.16
N PRO A 159 -13.79 -24.72 25.10
CA PRO A 159 -15.11 -24.15 24.82
C PRO A 159 -15.09 -23.19 23.62
N PRO A 160 -16.17 -23.13 22.81
CA PRO A 160 -16.19 -22.41 21.52
C PRO A 160 -15.82 -20.93 21.60
N ARG A 161 -16.21 -20.25 22.69
CA ARG A 161 -15.92 -18.83 22.90
C ARG A 161 -14.41 -18.58 23.11
N GLN A 162 -13.76 -19.44 23.90
CA GLN A 162 -12.32 -19.34 24.18
C GLN A 162 -11.51 -19.70 22.93
N ALA A 163 -11.93 -20.73 22.19
CA ALA A 163 -11.30 -21.12 20.93
C ALA A 163 -11.40 -20.04 19.84
N TYR A 164 -12.45 -19.22 19.83
CA TYR A 164 -12.59 -18.10 18.90
C TYR A 164 -11.63 -16.95 19.25
N VAL A 165 -11.57 -16.55 20.53
CA VAL A 165 -10.64 -15.51 21.00
C VAL A 165 -9.19 -15.93 20.77
N LEU A 166 -8.84 -17.18 21.10
CA LEU A 166 -7.48 -17.69 20.89
C LEU A 166 -7.15 -17.79 19.40
N GLY A 167 -8.11 -18.19 18.57
CA GLY A 167 -7.96 -18.20 17.11
C GLY A 167 -7.69 -16.81 16.54
N ILE A 168 -8.40 -15.78 17.00
CA ILE A 168 -8.14 -14.38 16.62
C ILE A 168 -6.75 -13.97 17.09
N ALA A 169 -6.38 -14.24 18.35
CA ALA A 169 -5.08 -13.87 18.91
C ALA A 169 -3.91 -14.50 18.13
N VAL A 170 -3.99 -15.79 17.81
CA VAL A 170 -2.98 -16.49 17.00
C VAL A 170 -2.89 -15.89 15.60
N THR A 171 -4.04 -15.58 14.98
CA THR A 171 -4.08 -14.96 13.65
C THR A 171 -3.48 -13.56 13.67
N ALA A 172 -3.77 -12.76 14.70
CA ALA A 172 -3.22 -11.42 14.87
C ALA A 172 -1.71 -11.47 15.12
N LEU A 173 -1.23 -12.43 15.92
CA LEU A 173 0.19 -12.64 16.14
C LEU A 173 0.91 -13.05 14.85
N LEU A 174 0.34 -13.98 14.07
CA LEU A 174 0.87 -14.35 12.76
C LEU A 174 0.86 -13.16 11.78
N ALA A 175 -0.21 -12.38 11.75
CA ALA A 175 -0.30 -11.15 10.98
C ALA A 175 0.84 -10.19 11.35
N TYR A 176 1.04 -9.99 12.65
CA TYR A 176 2.09 -9.12 13.19
C TYR A 176 3.49 -9.62 12.85
N GLN A 177 3.75 -10.93 12.94
CA GLN A 177 5.04 -11.52 12.57
C GLN A 177 5.33 -11.39 11.07
N ILE A 178 4.32 -11.58 10.21
CA ILE A 178 4.45 -11.38 8.77
C ILE A 178 4.67 -9.89 8.47
N ALA A 179 3.90 -9.00 9.08
CA ALA A 179 4.04 -7.55 8.86
C ALA A 179 5.40 -7.03 9.36
N SER A 180 5.79 -7.35 10.58
CA SER A 180 7.10 -6.95 11.13
C SER A 180 8.27 -7.61 10.40
N GLY A 181 8.11 -8.86 9.95
CA GLY A 181 9.18 -9.62 9.32
C GLY A 181 9.36 -9.42 7.84
N VAL A 182 8.28 -9.26 7.09
CA VAL A 182 8.31 -9.14 5.64
C VAL A 182 8.16 -7.68 5.24
N LEU A 183 7.21 -6.92 5.81
CA LEU A 183 6.98 -5.54 5.41
C LEU A 183 8.05 -4.61 5.99
N VAL A 184 8.24 -4.57 7.31
CA VAL A 184 9.18 -3.60 7.92
C VAL A 184 10.62 -3.92 7.56
N ARG A 185 11.09 -5.15 7.82
CA ARG A 185 12.46 -5.55 7.47
C ARG A 185 12.69 -5.64 5.96
N GLY A 186 11.66 -5.90 5.15
CA GLY A 186 11.77 -5.87 3.69
C GLY A 186 11.89 -4.46 3.15
N MET A 187 11.06 -3.53 3.64
CA MET A 187 11.08 -2.12 3.25
C MET A 187 12.39 -1.45 3.65
N VAL A 188 12.85 -1.64 4.89
CA VAL A 188 14.15 -1.11 5.35
C VAL A 188 15.29 -1.64 4.46
N ARG A 189 15.36 -2.95 4.22
CA ARG A 189 16.38 -3.53 3.32
C ARG A 189 16.28 -3.02 1.89
N SER A 190 15.07 -2.72 1.40
CA SER A 190 14.88 -2.17 0.06
C SER A 190 15.39 -0.73 -0.01
N ILE A 191 15.07 0.09 1.00
CA ILE A 191 15.57 1.46 1.11
C ILE A 191 17.10 1.45 1.20
N ASP A 192 17.66 0.61 2.09
CA ASP A 192 19.10 0.49 2.27
C ASP A 192 19.80 0.07 0.97
N ARG A 193 19.26 -0.90 0.23
CA ARG A 193 19.82 -1.32 -1.06
C ARG A 193 19.72 -0.25 -2.13
N SER A 194 18.62 0.49 -2.20
CA SER A 194 18.46 1.60 -3.15
C SER A 194 19.42 2.73 -2.81
N ALA A 195 19.59 3.07 -1.53
CA ALA A 195 20.55 4.06 -1.07
C ALA A 195 21.99 3.61 -1.35
N GLN A 196 22.33 2.36 -1.03
CA GLN A 196 23.63 1.76 -1.33
C GLN A 196 23.93 1.76 -2.83
N ALA A 197 22.98 1.37 -3.68
CA ALA A 197 23.18 1.41 -5.13
C ALA A 197 23.43 2.83 -5.67
N LEU A 198 22.86 3.85 -5.03
CA LEU A 198 23.15 5.25 -5.36
C LEU A 198 24.50 5.70 -4.81
N ASP A 199 24.88 5.25 -3.61
CA ASP A 199 26.20 5.52 -3.01
C ASP A 199 27.34 4.82 -3.77
N ASP A 200 27.11 3.63 -4.32
CA ASP A 200 28.06 2.92 -5.20
C ASP A 200 28.29 3.66 -6.53
N LEU A 201 27.33 4.50 -6.93
CA LEU A 201 27.42 5.36 -8.11
C LEU A 201 28.04 6.73 -7.80
N VAL A 202 28.61 6.94 -6.59
CA VAL A 202 29.31 8.19 -6.26
C VAL A 202 30.42 8.43 -7.29
N PRO A 203 30.34 9.54 -8.05
CA PRO A 203 31.36 9.90 -9.01
C PRO A 203 32.74 10.04 -8.34
N ALA A 204 33.76 9.40 -8.92
CA ALA A 204 35.13 9.39 -8.40
C ALA A 204 35.83 10.77 -8.44
N ASP A 205 35.17 11.77 -9.00
CA ASP A 205 35.63 13.15 -9.13
C ASP A 205 35.22 14.05 -7.94
N GLN A 206 34.43 13.56 -6.98
CA GLN A 206 34.10 14.30 -5.76
C GLN A 206 35.25 14.31 -4.74
N VAL A 207 36.14 15.28 -4.90
CA VAL A 207 37.29 15.53 -4.02
C VAL A 207 36.84 16.11 -2.69
N ALA A 208 37.46 15.65 -1.60
CA ALA A 208 37.19 16.16 -0.26
C ALA A 208 37.49 17.67 -0.16
N PRO A 209 36.66 18.45 0.54
CA PRO A 209 36.89 19.87 0.74
C PRO A 209 38.16 20.13 1.57
N GLY A 210 38.96 21.11 1.15
CA GLY A 210 40.20 21.48 1.85
C GLY A 210 40.01 22.50 2.99
N GLN A 211 38.88 23.22 3.02
CA GLN A 211 38.71 24.32 3.95
C GLN A 211 38.29 23.83 5.36
N PRO A 212 38.86 24.37 6.45
CA PRO A 212 38.60 23.86 7.80
C PRO A 212 37.14 23.94 8.26
N TRP A 213 36.35 24.86 7.70
CA TRP A 213 34.93 25.06 8.05
C TRP A 213 33.97 24.19 7.23
N GLN A 214 34.46 23.43 6.25
CA GLN A 214 33.64 22.54 5.43
C GLN A 214 33.58 21.14 6.03
N THR A 215 32.37 20.58 6.09
CA THR A 215 32.12 19.21 6.56
C THR A 215 32.85 18.21 5.66
N GLY A 216 33.59 17.28 6.26
CA GLY A 216 34.42 16.32 5.53
C GLY A 216 35.83 16.78 5.17
N SER A 217 36.23 17.99 5.57
CA SER A 217 37.63 18.44 5.49
C SER A 217 38.53 17.72 6.52
N PRO A 218 39.87 17.82 6.42
CA PRO A 218 40.78 17.25 7.42
C PRO A 218 40.56 17.78 8.86
N ALA A 219 39.94 18.97 9.00
CA ALA A 219 39.59 19.56 10.30
C ALA A 219 38.18 19.17 10.79
N SER A 220 37.38 18.52 9.95
CA SER A 220 36.02 18.07 10.28
C SER A 220 36.04 16.82 11.16
N LEU A 221 35.13 16.77 12.14
CA LEU A 221 34.91 15.58 12.99
C LEU A 221 34.29 14.41 12.21
N LEU A 222 33.59 14.70 11.11
CA LEU A 222 33.04 13.71 10.18
C LEU A 222 34.00 13.55 9.01
N ALA A 223 34.42 12.32 8.70
CA ALA A 223 35.28 12.05 7.55
C ALA A 223 34.49 12.13 6.24
N TRP A 224 35.13 12.62 5.17
CA TRP A 224 34.50 12.71 3.84
C TRP A 224 33.91 11.38 3.35
N GLN A 225 34.59 10.29 3.66
CA GLN A 225 34.18 8.93 3.30
C GLN A 225 32.91 8.45 4.01
N ASP A 226 32.58 9.01 5.18
CA ASP A 226 31.38 8.64 5.95
C ASP A 226 30.11 9.38 5.46
N LEU A 227 30.28 10.41 4.62
CA LEU A 227 29.17 11.10 3.97
C LEU A 227 28.66 10.27 2.79
N GLY A 228 27.35 10.04 2.74
CA GLY A 228 26.67 9.49 1.56
C GLY A 228 26.61 10.48 0.39
N ARG A 229 26.20 10.02 -0.78
CA ARG A 229 26.23 10.79 -2.04
C ARG A 229 25.57 12.17 -1.95
N GLU A 230 24.35 12.25 -1.43
CA GLU A 230 23.62 13.51 -1.32
C GLU A 230 24.28 14.48 -0.33
N GLY A 231 24.89 13.95 0.74
CA GLY A 231 25.66 14.75 1.69
C GLY A 231 26.90 15.37 1.04
N ARG A 232 27.62 14.60 0.23
CA ARG A 232 28.78 15.10 -0.52
C ARG A 232 28.37 16.10 -1.60
N ALA A 233 27.28 15.85 -2.32
CA ALA A 233 26.74 16.77 -3.32
C ALA A 233 26.26 18.11 -2.72
N PHE A 234 25.71 18.08 -1.52
CA PHE A 234 25.32 19.29 -0.79
C PHE A 234 26.55 20.11 -0.35
N VAL A 235 27.56 19.44 0.20
CA VAL A 235 28.80 20.10 0.64
C VAL A 235 29.58 20.67 -0.55
N SER A 236 29.61 19.98 -1.70
CA SER A 236 30.31 20.47 -2.89
C SER A 236 29.64 21.70 -3.53
N GLN A 237 28.34 21.90 -3.30
CA GLN A 237 27.60 23.09 -3.72
C GLN A 237 27.68 24.24 -2.70
N ALA A 238 28.38 24.06 -1.58
CA ALA A 238 28.51 25.10 -0.58
C ALA A 238 29.25 26.32 -1.18
N PRO A 239 28.65 27.52 -1.12
CA PRO A 239 29.29 28.72 -1.66
C PRO A 239 30.60 29.01 -0.92
N SER A 240 31.59 29.48 -1.68
CA SER A 240 32.80 30.07 -1.11
C SER A 240 32.43 31.40 -0.47
N PRO A 241 32.92 31.73 0.74
CA PRO A 241 32.77 33.06 1.31
C PRO A 241 33.44 34.14 0.45
#